data_AF-A0A353D405-F1
#
_entry.id   AF-A0A353D405-F1
#
_cell.length_a   1.000
_cell.length_b   1.000
_cell.length_c   1.000
_cell.angle_alpha   90.00
_cell.angle_beta   90.00
_cell.angle_gamma   90.00
#
_symmetry.space_group_name_H-M   'P 1'
#
loop_
_entity.id
_entity.type
_entity.pdbx_description
1 polymer ?
#
loop_
_entity_poly.entity_id
_entity_poly.type
_entity_poly.pdbx_seq_one_letter_code
_entity_poly.pdbx_strand_id
1 'polypeptide(L)'
;MSGYFITGTDTGVGKTIVTLAMMELLKRRGFEVAGMKPVASGCDSGAAGLRNSDAEQIMQACSSGLPYSQVNPYAFEPAIAPHIAAAR
;
A
#
# COMPACT_ATOMS: atom_id res chain seq x y z
N MET A 1 -20.65 -2.14 1.25
CA MET A 1 -19.18 -2.11 1.30
C MET A 1 -18.76 -0.65 1.35
N SER A 2 -18.01 -0.23 2.36
CA SER A 2 -17.57 1.16 2.53
C SER A 2 -16.08 1.25 2.18
N GLY A 3 -15.69 2.24 1.38
CA GLY A 3 -14.30 2.46 0.98
C GLY A 3 -13.81 3.84 1.43
N TYR A 4 -12.54 3.92 1.82
CA TYR A 4 -11.87 5.17 2.18
C TYR A 4 -10.67 5.38 1.26
N PHE A 5 -10.51 6.61 0.75
CA PHE A 5 -9.35 6.99 -0.06
C PHE A 5 -8.50 8.02 0.70
N ILE A 6 -7.25 7.67 0.97
CA ILE A 6 -6.32 8.52 1.71
C ILE A 6 -5.38 9.20 0.72
N THR A 7 -5.55 10.51 0.57
CA THR A 7 -4.72 11.36 -0.29
C THR A 7 -3.84 12.28 0.55
N GLY A 8 -2.83 12.88 -0.08
CA GLY A 8 -1.89 13.81 0.55
C GLY A 8 -1.08 14.52 -0.51
N THR A 9 -0.69 15.76 -0.23
CA THR A 9 -0.11 16.69 -1.20
C THR A 9 1.31 16.34 -1.62
N ASP A 10 2.05 15.60 -0.79
CA ASP A 10 3.46 15.27 -1.06
C ASP A 10 3.80 13.81 -0.68
N THR A 11 4.96 13.35 -1.09
CA THR A 11 5.58 12.09 -0.66
C THR A 11 6.07 12.24 0.79
N GLY A 12 6.01 11.17 1.58
CA GLY A 12 6.49 11.21 2.97
C GLY A 12 5.60 11.94 3.98
N VAL A 13 4.49 12.57 3.58
CA VAL A 13 3.56 13.30 4.50
C VAL A 13 2.79 12.43 5.50
N GLY A 14 3.06 11.12 5.57
CA GLY A 14 2.45 10.22 6.56
C GLY A 14 1.17 9.51 6.11
N LYS A 15 0.87 9.44 4.79
CA LYS A 15 -0.32 8.73 4.28
C LYS A 15 -0.40 7.27 4.75
N THR A 16 0.73 6.55 4.74
CA THR A 16 0.81 5.16 5.20
C THR A 16 0.47 5.05 6.68
N ILE A 17 1.02 5.94 7.52
CA ILE A 17 0.76 5.99 8.97
C ILE A 17 -0.73 6.19 9.25
N VAL A 18 -1.35 7.17 8.56
CA VAL A 18 -2.80 7.43 8.69
C VAL A 18 -3.62 6.22 8.25
N THR A 19 -3.23 5.57 7.15
CA THR A 19 -3.90 4.38 6.63
C THR A 19 -3.87 3.25 7.67
N LEU A 20 -2.69 2.94 8.22
CA LEU A 20 -2.53 1.89 9.24
C LEU A 20 -3.32 2.19 10.51
N ALA A 21 -3.31 3.45 10.98
CA ALA A 21 -4.09 3.87 12.14
C ALA A 21 -5.60 3.73 11.91
N MET A 22 -6.09 4.09 10.72
CA MET A 22 -7.49 3.89 10.35
C MET A 22 -7.86 2.41 10.28
N MET A 23 -7.02 1.58 9.68
CA MET A 23 -7.24 0.13 9.61
C MET A 23 -7.35 -0.47 11.01
N GLU A 24 -6.42 -0.10 11.91
CA GLU A 24 -6.44 -0.54 13.30
C GLU A 24 -7.70 -0.09 14.05
N LEU A 25 -8.11 1.18 13.91
CA LEU A 25 -9.34 1.70 14.51
C LEU A 25 -10.58 0.94 14.03
N LEU A 26 -10.68 0.65 12.74
CA LEU A 26 -11.81 -0.08 12.16
C LEU A 26 -11.84 -1.53 12.64
N LYS A 27 -10.67 -2.20 12.70
CA LYS A 27 -10.56 -3.55 13.27
C LYS A 27 -11.02 -3.59 14.73
N ARG A 28 -10.61 -2.61 15.55
CA ARG A 28 -11.07 -2.48 16.95
C ARG A 28 -12.58 -2.27 17.09
N ARG A 29 -13.25 -1.78 16.06
CA ARG A 29 -14.71 -1.65 15.99
C ARG A 29 -15.41 -2.91 15.46
N GLY A 30 -14.67 -4.00 15.25
CA GLY A 30 -15.20 -5.28 14.79
C GLY A 30 -15.35 -5.40 13.27
N PHE A 31 -14.78 -4.48 12.49
CA PHE A 31 -14.81 -4.58 11.03
C PHE A 31 -13.67 -5.45 10.50
N GLU A 32 -13.96 -6.20 9.44
CA GLU A 32 -12.93 -6.79 8.59
C GLU A 32 -12.39 -5.71 7.64
N VAL A 33 -11.07 -5.58 7.57
CA VAL A 33 -10.41 -4.48 6.87
C VAL A 33 -9.35 -5.02 5.90
N ALA A 34 -9.44 -4.58 4.66
CA ALA A 34 -8.40 -4.73 3.65
C ALA A 34 -7.85 -3.35 3.28
N GLY A 35 -6.56 -3.28 2.94
CA GLY A 35 -5.89 -2.05 2.52
C GLY A 35 -5.09 -2.27 1.24
N MET A 36 -4.80 -1.17 0.54
CA MET A 36 -4.01 -1.20 -0.68
C MET A 36 -3.07 0.00 -0.78
N LYS A 37 -1.91 -0.24 -1.41
CA LYS A 37 -1.04 0.76 -2.01
C LYS A 37 -1.05 0.48 -3.51
N PRO A 38 -2.06 0.95 -4.26
CA PRO A 38 -2.34 0.43 -5.60
C PRO A 38 -1.16 0.64 -6.57
N VAL A 39 -0.43 1.74 -6.39
CA VAL A 39 0.73 2.11 -7.19
C VAL A 39 1.90 2.46 -6.27
N ALA A 40 3.06 1.85 -6.52
CA ALA A 40 4.30 2.13 -5.80
C ALA A 40 5.48 2.15 -6.78
N SER A 41 6.39 3.09 -6.56
CA SER A 41 7.68 3.20 -7.25
C SER A 41 8.81 3.15 -6.23
N GLY A 42 10.04 2.88 -6.67
CA GLY A 42 11.16 2.64 -5.75
C GLY A 42 11.00 1.33 -4.98
N CYS A 43 10.45 0.30 -5.63
CA CYS A 43 10.31 -1.02 -5.04
C CYS A 43 11.65 -1.77 -5.06
N ASP A 44 11.95 -2.47 -3.97
CA ASP A 44 13.12 -3.33 -3.87
C ASP A 44 12.87 -4.64 -4.60
N SER A 45 13.86 -5.09 -5.37
CA SER A 45 13.83 -6.40 -6.04
C SER A 45 14.38 -7.49 -5.13
N GLY A 46 13.68 -8.63 -5.09
CA GLY A 46 14.08 -9.79 -4.28
C GLY A 46 13.42 -11.08 -4.74
N ALA A 47 13.66 -12.17 -4.01
CA ALA A 47 13.15 -13.51 -4.36
C ALA A 47 11.62 -13.57 -4.45
N ALA A 48 10.91 -12.70 -3.74
CA ALA A 48 9.45 -12.61 -3.76
C ALA A 48 8.92 -11.70 -4.90
N GLY A 49 9.80 -11.15 -5.74
CA GLY A 49 9.50 -10.08 -6.71
C GLY A 49 9.62 -8.69 -6.09
N LEU A 50 9.15 -7.68 -6.81
CA LEU A 50 9.20 -6.28 -6.35
C LEU A 50 8.37 -6.07 -5.08
N ARG A 51 8.95 -5.37 -4.09
CA ARG A 51 8.29 -5.05 -2.83
C ARG A 51 8.47 -3.59 -2.44
N ASN A 52 7.41 -3.00 -1.91
CA ASN A 52 7.39 -1.67 -1.36
C ASN A 52 7.08 -1.73 0.14
N SER A 53 7.88 -1.06 0.95
CA SER A 53 7.76 -1.10 2.41
C SER A 53 6.42 -0.56 2.93
N ASP A 54 5.80 0.44 2.27
CA ASP A 54 4.45 0.88 2.64
C ASP A 54 3.41 -0.21 2.35
N ALA A 55 3.51 -0.83 1.17
CA ALA A 55 2.58 -1.87 0.74
C ALA A 55 2.67 -3.11 1.65
N GLU A 56 3.87 -3.50 2.07
CA GLU A 56 4.08 -4.61 3.00
C GLU A 56 3.47 -4.32 4.38
N GLN A 57 3.65 -3.11 4.91
CA GLN A 57 3.00 -2.71 6.17
C GLN A 57 1.47 -2.75 6.05
N ILE A 58 0.92 -2.25 4.94
CA ILE A 58 -0.54 -2.28 4.68
C ILE A 58 -1.03 -3.73 4.55
N MET A 59 -0.30 -4.60 3.86
CA MET A 59 -0.63 -6.01 3.71
C MET A 59 -0.67 -6.71 5.06
N GLN A 60 0.33 -6.48 5.91
CA GLN A 60 0.39 -7.05 7.27
C GLN A 60 -0.75 -6.54 8.17
N ALA A 61 -1.27 -5.34 7.92
CA ALA A 61 -2.36 -4.77 8.70
C ALA A 61 -3.75 -5.27 8.30
N CYS A 62 -3.88 -5.94 7.14
CA CYS A 62 -5.14 -6.52 6.68
C CYS A 62 -5.66 -7.60 7.64
N SER A 63 -6.98 -7.71 7.77
CA SER A 63 -7.62 -8.71 8.65
C SER A 63 -7.41 -10.14 8.19
N SER A 64 -7.24 -10.36 6.88
CA SER A 64 -6.97 -11.65 6.25
C SER A 64 -5.72 -11.58 5.38
N GLY A 65 -5.07 -12.72 5.18
CA GLY A 65 -3.88 -12.82 4.34
C GLY A 65 -4.24 -12.56 2.88
N LEU A 66 -3.87 -11.40 2.35
CA LEU A 66 -4.02 -11.06 0.94
C LEU A 66 -2.70 -11.28 0.20
N PRO A 67 -2.75 -11.78 -1.06
CA PRO A 67 -1.56 -11.81 -1.89
C PRO A 67 -1.07 -10.39 -2.17
N TYR A 68 0.26 -10.21 -2.23
CA TYR A 68 0.87 -8.89 -2.45
C TYR A 68 0.32 -8.19 -3.71
N SER A 69 0.03 -8.94 -4.77
CA SER A 69 -0.55 -8.40 -6.02
C SER A 69 -1.93 -7.78 -5.87
N GLN A 70 -2.69 -8.11 -4.80
CA GLN A 70 -3.96 -7.45 -4.49
C GLN A 70 -3.75 -6.17 -3.65
N VAL A 71 -2.65 -6.06 -2.91
CA VAL A 71 -2.32 -4.88 -2.10
C VAL A 71 -1.57 -3.83 -2.93
N ASN A 72 -0.61 -4.26 -3.75
CA ASN A 72 0.18 -3.41 -4.64
C ASN A 72 0.30 -4.05 -6.04
N PRO A 73 -0.76 -3.95 -6.87
CA PRO A 73 -0.78 -4.50 -8.23
C PRO A 73 0.22 -3.85 -9.17
N TYR A 74 0.53 -2.57 -8.97
CA TYR A 74 1.49 -1.83 -9.79
C TYR A 74 2.72 -1.45 -8.96
N ALA A 75 3.73 -2.30 -9.03
CA ALA A 75 5.02 -2.13 -8.37
C ALA A 75 6.09 -1.83 -9.42
N PHE A 76 6.83 -0.72 -9.24
CA PHE A 76 7.90 -0.31 -10.15
C PHE A 76 9.22 -0.16 -9.40
N GLU A 77 10.30 -0.72 -9.93
CA GLU A 77 11.63 -0.62 -9.35
C GLU A 77 12.19 0.81 -9.33
N PRO A 78 12.08 1.63 -10.40
CA PRO A 78 12.70 2.95 -10.40
C PRO A 78 12.05 3.89 -9.37
N ALA A 79 12.88 4.55 -8.54
CA ALA A 79 12.44 5.56 -7.56
C ALA A 79 12.11 6.91 -8.21
N ILE A 80 11.18 6.90 -9.17
CA ILE A 80 10.68 8.09 -9.89
C ILE A 80 9.16 8.15 -9.81
N ALA A 81 8.57 9.22 -10.35
CA ALA A 81 7.11 9.33 -10.38
C ALA A 81 6.49 8.12 -11.12
N PRO A 82 5.44 7.48 -10.58
CA PRO A 82 4.95 6.21 -11.13
C PRO A 82 4.53 6.24 -12.60
N HIS A 83 3.99 7.37 -13.08
CA HIS A 83 3.61 7.51 -14.49
C HIS A 83 4.83 7.50 -15.44
N ILE A 84 6.00 7.93 -14.95
CA ILE A 84 7.27 7.86 -15.69
C ILE A 84 7.82 6.44 -15.59
N ALA A 85 7.73 5.81 -14.41
CA ALA A 85 8.19 4.45 -14.20
C ALA A 85 7.42 3.43 -15.05
N ALA A 86 6.11 3.63 -15.24
CA ALA A 86 5.24 2.77 -16.05
C ALA A 86 5.47 2.89 -17.57
N ALA A 87 6.13 3.94 -18.03
CA ALA A 87 6.40 4.19 -19.46
C ALA A 87 7.74 3.61 -19.92
N ARG A 88 8.46 2.89 -19.05
CA ARG A 88 9.72 2.20 -19.34
C ARG A 88 9.49 0.70 -19.36
#